data_AF-A0A7T7VSP4-F1
#
_entry.id   AF-A0A7T7VSP4-F1
#
_cell.length_a   1.000
_cell.length_b   1.000
_cell.length_c   1.000
_cell.angle_alpha   90.00
_cell.angle_beta   90.00
_cell.angle_gamma   90.00
#
_symmetry.space_group_name_H-M   'P 1'
#
loop_
_entity.id
_entity.type
_entity.pdbx_description
1 polymer ?
#
loop_
_entity_poly.entity_id
_entity_poly.type
_entity_poly.pdbx_seq_one_letter_code
_entity_poly.pdbx_strand_id
1 'polypeptide(L)'
;MSGPRYATRTVRMSERMRLSRGAAFDMPVTAMLLTLGVFNAVFMVENTLDLVFLWSGAALPAGVTLADYAHRGAYTLILTALLAGGFCAFALRPGSPAAANGGVRALLLAFVAQNILLVASSMLRLVDYIAAYSLTVMRIAALAWMISVAIGLVLICWRLMAGRSAGWLINANALVLMGMLSLFGIVDAGAFAAAWNVRHARNENTLDLCYLESLGTSSLIPLIQLRNAPVDLVTRDRAAALSERIRADLRASQSHWQGWSVTGARRLEKSDRMLRGAPKSPGPRWDGRACDGAPIASATRGEGLTGVKKP
;
A
#
# COMPACT_ATOMS: atom_id res chain seq x y z
N MET A 1 23.02 -86.83 -15.86
CA MET A 1 23.40 -85.40 -15.75
C MET A 1 22.77 -84.64 -16.91
N SER A 2 22.33 -83.40 -16.65
CA SER A 2 21.72 -82.42 -17.59
C SER A 2 20.18 -82.47 -17.72
N GLY A 3 19.51 -81.67 -16.89
CA GLY A 3 18.07 -81.42 -16.92
C GLY A 3 17.64 -80.30 -17.90
N PRO A 4 16.32 -80.08 -18.06
CA PRO A 4 15.79 -79.12 -19.03
C PRO A 4 15.96 -77.68 -18.56
N ARG A 5 16.50 -76.83 -19.43
CA ARG A 5 16.65 -75.38 -19.19
C ARG A 5 15.33 -74.67 -19.52
N TYR A 6 14.67 -74.14 -18.50
CA TYR A 6 13.58 -73.20 -18.68
C TYR A 6 14.13 -71.86 -19.18
N ALA A 7 13.75 -71.46 -20.39
CA ALA A 7 14.04 -70.14 -20.93
C ALA A 7 13.04 -69.13 -20.34
N THR A 8 13.48 -68.33 -19.38
CA THR A 8 12.75 -67.17 -18.89
C THR A 8 12.69 -66.12 -20.00
N ARG A 9 11.55 -66.07 -20.69
CA ARG A 9 11.21 -64.99 -21.62
C ARG A 9 10.98 -63.72 -20.81
N THR A 10 12.03 -62.91 -20.62
CA THR A 10 11.90 -61.57 -20.06
C THR A 10 11.02 -60.75 -21.01
N VAL A 11 9.78 -60.51 -20.59
CA VAL A 11 8.88 -59.58 -21.27
C VAL A 11 9.55 -58.21 -21.23
N ARG A 12 10.00 -57.74 -22.40
CA ARG A 12 10.48 -56.37 -22.60
C ARG A 12 9.27 -55.46 -22.44
N MET A 13 8.97 -55.10 -21.19
CA MET A 13 7.86 -54.22 -20.85
C MET A 13 8.15 -52.87 -21.50
N SER A 14 7.26 -52.54 -22.44
CA SER A 14 7.37 -51.48 -23.41
C SER A 14 7.73 -50.12 -22.82
N GLU A 15 8.72 -49.47 -23.46
CA GLU A 15 9.02 -48.03 -23.45
C GLU A 15 7.84 -47.10 -23.83
N ARG A 16 6.61 -47.62 -23.93
CA ARG A 16 5.43 -46.88 -24.40
C ARG A 16 4.63 -46.18 -23.31
N MET A 17 5.25 -45.87 -22.17
CA MET A 17 4.62 -45.04 -21.15
C MET A 17 5.54 -43.95 -20.61
N ARG A 18 6.30 -43.32 -21.51
CA ARG A 18 6.54 -41.88 -21.37
C ARG A 18 5.25 -41.17 -21.75
N LEU A 19 4.31 -41.17 -20.80
CA LEU A 19 3.20 -40.22 -20.78
C LEU A 19 3.79 -38.84 -21.08
N SER A 20 3.34 -38.29 -22.21
CA SER A 20 3.59 -36.93 -22.64
C SER A 20 3.31 -35.99 -21.46
N ARG A 21 4.37 -35.60 -20.76
CA ARG A 21 4.33 -34.59 -19.72
C ARG A 21 4.24 -33.25 -20.44
N GLY A 22 3.01 -32.93 -20.85
CA GLY A 22 2.62 -31.69 -21.50
C GLY A 22 3.21 -31.56 -22.90
N ALA A 23 2.36 -31.67 -23.92
CA ALA A 23 2.56 -30.85 -25.10
C ALA A 23 2.60 -29.40 -24.61
N ALA A 24 3.81 -28.87 -24.43
CA ALA A 24 4.02 -27.46 -24.19
C ALA A 24 3.31 -26.74 -25.33
N PHE A 25 2.39 -25.84 -24.98
CA PHE A 25 1.72 -25.00 -25.95
C PHE A 25 2.78 -24.06 -26.52
N ASP A 26 3.52 -24.52 -27.52
CA ASP A 26 4.52 -23.72 -28.22
C ASP A 26 3.78 -22.69 -29.05
N MET A 27 3.51 -21.54 -28.43
CA MET A 27 2.96 -20.37 -29.10
C MET A 27 3.92 -19.99 -30.25
N PRO A 28 3.42 -19.91 -31.50
CA PRO A 28 4.23 -19.45 -32.61
C PRO A 28 4.81 -18.06 -32.30
N VAL A 29 6.07 -17.83 -32.67
CA VAL A 29 6.74 -16.53 -32.47
C VAL A 29 5.90 -15.37 -33.03
N THR A 30 5.22 -15.58 -34.16
CA THR A 30 4.29 -14.62 -34.76
C THR A 30 3.14 -14.25 -33.84
N ALA A 31 2.54 -15.21 -33.14
CA ALA A 31 1.46 -14.95 -32.19
C ALA A 31 1.99 -14.13 -31.00
N MET A 32 3.19 -14.44 -30.50
CA MET A 32 3.81 -13.66 -29.42
C MET A 32 4.09 -12.21 -29.84
N LEU A 33 4.62 -12.00 -31.05
CA LEU A 33 4.87 -10.66 -31.60
C LEU A 33 3.57 -9.86 -31.73
N LEU A 34 2.50 -10.47 -32.25
CA LEU A 34 1.20 -9.81 -32.38
C LEU A 34 0.60 -9.46 -31.01
N THR A 35 0.57 -10.42 -30.07
CA THR A 35 0.04 -10.17 -28.72
C THR A 35 0.82 -9.07 -28.01
N LEU A 36 2.15 -9.12 -28.02
CA LEU A 36 2.98 -8.08 -27.42
C LEU A 36 2.82 -6.73 -28.12
N GLY A 37 2.67 -6.72 -29.45
CA GLY A 37 2.40 -5.51 -30.21
C GLY A 37 1.09 -4.84 -29.80
N VAL A 38 0.01 -5.63 -29.70
CA VAL A 38 -1.30 -5.14 -29.24
C VAL A 38 -1.23 -4.63 -27.79
N PHE A 39 -0.57 -5.34 -26.88
CA PHE A 39 -0.42 -4.88 -25.51
C PHE A 39 0.37 -3.58 -25.42
N ASN A 40 1.51 -3.47 -26.10
CA ASN A 40 2.27 -2.23 -26.13
C ASN A 40 1.45 -1.06 -26.70
N ALA A 41 0.62 -1.30 -27.73
CA ALA A 41 -0.24 -0.27 -28.29
C ALA A 41 -1.29 0.23 -27.29
N VAL A 42 -2.01 -0.70 -26.63
CA VAL A 42 -3.03 -0.36 -25.63
C VAL A 42 -2.42 0.39 -24.45
N PHE A 43 -1.30 -0.09 -23.91
CA PHE A 43 -0.62 0.55 -22.77
C PHE A 43 0.04 1.87 -23.16
N MET A 44 0.44 2.05 -24.42
CA MET A 44 0.93 3.34 -24.91
C MET A 44 -0.18 4.39 -24.89
N VAL A 45 -1.41 4.02 -25.27
CA VAL A 45 -2.57 4.91 -25.16
C VAL A 45 -2.78 5.32 -23.71
N GLU A 46 -2.83 4.37 -22.79
CA GLU A 46 -3.00 4.66 -21.35
C GLU A 46 -1.89 5.57 -20.81
N ASN A 47 -0.62 5.25 -21.07
CA ASN A 47 0.51 6.08 -20.63
C ASN A 47 0.49 7.48 -21.25
N THR A 48 0.00 7.61 -22.49
CA THR A 48 -0.16 8.93 -23.14
C THR A 48 -1.26 9.72 -22.45
N LEU A 49 -2.38 9.09 -22.11
CA LEU A 49 -3.46 9.74 -21.36
C LEU A 49 -2.98 10.16 -19.97
N ASP A 50 -2.28 9.29 -19.24
CA ASP A 50 -1.67 9.63 -17.96
C ASP A 50 -0.70 10.81 -18.11
N LEU A 51 0.18 10.81 -19.12
CA LEU A 51 1.12 11.91 -19.34
C LEU A 51 0.41 13.23 -19.67
N VAL A 52 -0.64 13.19 -20.48
CA VAL A 52 -1.40 14.39 -20.88
C VAL A 52 -2.27 14.93 -19.76
N PHE A 53 -2.95 14.08 -18.99
CA PHE A 53 -3.93 14.51 -17.98
C PHE A 53 -3.34 14.61 -16.58
N LEU A 54 -2.46 13.70 -16.19
CA LEU A 54 -1.90 13.64 -14.84
C LEU A 54 -0.63 14.48 -14.71
N TRP A 55 0.29 14.36 -15.67
CA TRP A 55 1.59 15.04 -15.60
C TRP A 55 1.55 16.50 -16.07
N SER A 56 0.49 16.92 -16.77
CA SER A 56 0.33 18.32 -17.18
C SER A 56 -0.10 19.26 -16.05
N GLY A 57 -0.53 18.71 -14.90
CA GLY A 57 -1.08 19.50 -13.80
C GLY A 57 -2.40 20.20 -14.14
N ALA A 58 -3.06 19.82 -15.25
CA ALA A 58 -4.32 20.39 -15.68
C ALA A 58 -5.43 20.06 -14.68
N ALA A 59 -6.27 21.05 -14.34
CA ALA A 59 -7.40 20.86 -13.45
C ALA A 59 -8.34 19.78 -14.02
N LEU A 60 -8.78 18.86 -13.15
CA LEU A 60 -9.74 17.82 -13.51
C LEU A 60 -10.96 18.45 -14.22
N PRO A 61 -11.45 17.87 -15.33
CA PRO A 61 -12.68 18.32 -15.98
C PRO A 61 -13.82 18.39 -14.96
N ALA A 62 -14.65 19.44 -15.06
CA ALA A 62 -15.75 19.66 -14.14
C ALA A 62 -16.67 18.42 -14.07
N GLY A 63 -16.80 17.82 -12.89
CA GLY A 63 -17.72 16.71 -12.62
C GLY A 63 -17.07 15.36 -12.24
N VAL A 64 -15.74 15.23 -12.28
CA VAL A 64 -15.06 14.01 -11.79
C VAL A 64 -14.49 14.27 -10.40
N THR A 65 -14.92 13.48 -9.41
CA THR A 65 -14.32 13.56 -8.07
C THR A 65 -12.94 12.89 -8.08
N LEU A 66 -12.00 13.43 -7.31
CA LEU A 66 -10.64 12.88 -7.19
C LEU A 66 -10.67 11.42 -6.67
N ALA A 67 -11.68 11.07 -5.87
CA ALA A 67 -11.91 9.72 -5.35
C ALA A 67 -12.36 8.73 -6.45
N ASP A 68 -13.27 9.14 -7.33
CA ASP A 68 -13.71 8.30 -8.47
C ASP A 68 -12.57 8.06 -9.46
N TYR A 69 -11.74 9.08 -9.70
CA TYR A 69 -10.57 8.97 -10.55
C TYR A 69 -9.52 8.01 -9.98
N ALA A 70 -9.23 8.09 -8.67
CA ALA A 70 -8.27 7.20 -8.01
C ALA A 70 -8.72 5.73 -7.99
N HIS A 71 -10.02 5.46 -7.75
CA HIS A 71 -10.53 4.09 -7.70
C HIS A 71 -10.61 3.43 -9.08
N ARG A 72 -11.06 4.13 -10.12
CA ARG A 72 -11.14 3.57 -11.49
C ARG A 72 -9.77 3.27 -12.09
N GLY A 73 -8.77 4.09 -11.77
CA GLY A 73 -7.40 3.81 -12.19
C GLY A 73 -6.85 2.55 -11.53
N ALA A 74 -6.98 2.42 -10.21
CA ALA A 74 -6.35 1.33 -9.45
C ALA A 74 -6.80 -0.08 -9.86
N TYR A 75 -8.10 -0.29 -10.12
CA TYR A 75 -8.60 -1.61 -10.53
C TYR A 75 -8.11 -2.03 -11.91
N THR A 76 -8.11 -1.08 -12.85
CA THR A 76 -7.61 -1.30 -14.22
C THR A 76 -6.13 -1.68 -14.18
N LEU A 77 -5.33 -0.99 -13.36
CA LEU A 77 -3.90 -1.26 -13.19
C LEU A 77 -3.58 -2.64 -12.61
N ILE A 78 -4.33 -3.09 -11.62
CA ILE A 78 -4.15 -4.42 -11.03
C ILE A 78 -4.43 -5.49 -12.09
N LEU A 79 -5.51 -5.35 -12.84
CA LEU A 79 -5.87 -6.31 -13.89
C LEU A 79 -4.81 -6.34 -15.00
N THR A 80 -4.38 -5.17 -15.48
CA THR A 80 -3.37 -5.06 -16.54
C THR A 80 -2.02 -5.59 -16.09
N ALA A 81 -1.61 -5.33 -14.84
CA ALA A 81 -0.36 -5.83 -14.28
C ALA A 81 -0.37 -7.35 -14.06
N LEU A 82 -1.51 -7.93 -13.65
CA LEU A 82 -1.65 -9.38 -13.52
C LEU A 82 -1.61 -10.10 -14.88
N LEU A 83 -2.31 -9.56 -15.88
CA LEU A 83 -2.26 -10.08 -17.25
C LEU A 83 -0.85 -9.94 -17.84
N ALA A 84 -0.20 -8.80 -17.61
CA ALA A 84 1.19 -8.55 -17.98
C ALA A 84 2.14 -9.57 -17.36
N GLY A 85 2.08 -9.75 -16.04
CA GLY A 85 2.92 -10.66 -15.28
C GLY A 85 2.71 -12.13 -15.67
N GLY A 86 1.45 -12.54 -15.86
CA GLY A 86 1.12 -13.89 -16.32
C GLY A 86 1.66 -14.19 -17.72
N PHE A 87 1.51 -13.23 -18.64
CA PHE A 87 2.03 -13.37 -20.00
C PHE A 87 3.57 -13.39 -20.01
N CYS A 88 4.23 -12.51 -19.25
CA CYS A 88 5.69 -12.50 -19.12
C CYS A 88 6.23 -13.81 -18.55
N ALA A 89 5.60 -14.34 -17.50
CA ALA A 89 6.00 -15.60 -16.88
C ALA A 89 5.84 -16.79 -17.83
N PHE A 90 4.80 -16.77 -18.68
CA PHE A 90 4.59 -17.77 -19.71
C PHE A 90 5.60 -17.66 -20.85
N ALA A 91 5.81 -16.46 -21.40
CA ALA A 91 6.69 -16.21 -22.55
C ALA A 91 8.19 -16.41 -22.22
N LEU A 92 8.60 -16.12 -20.97
CA LEU A 92 9.99 -16.23 -20.52
C LEU A 92 10.38 -17.61 -19.97
N ARG A 93 9.58 -18.66 -20.22
CA ARG A 93 9.92 -20.02 -19.80
C ARG A 93 11.26 -20.48 -20.42
N PRO A 94 12.15 -21.14 -19.65
CA PRO A 94 13.41 -21.65 -20.16
C PRO A 94 13.17 -22.57 -21.37
N GLY A 95 13.85 -22.29 -22.49
CA GLY A 95 13.69 -23.05 -23.73
C GLY A 95 12.61 -22.52 -24.69
N SER A 96 11.94 -21.41 -24.39
CA SER A 96 10.97 -20.84 -25.34
C SER A 96 11.67 -20.22 -26.57
N PRO A 97 11.11 -20.40 -27.78
CA PRO A 97 11.57 -19.71 -29.01
C PRO A 97 11.58 -18.17 -28.87
N ALA A 98 10.78 -17.65 -27.94
CA ALA A 98 10.68 -16.25 -27.56
C ALA A 98 12.00 -15.65 -27.06
N ALA A 99 12.81 -16.45 -26.36
CA ALA A 99 14.08 -15.99 -25.77
C ALA A 99 15.19 -15.76 -26.82
N ALA A 100 15.07 -16.38 -28.00
CA ALA A 100 16.04 -16.28 -29.08
C ALA A 100 15.74 -15.14 -30.08
N ASN A 101 14.50 -14.63 -30.12
CA ASN A 101 14.10 -13.59 -31.07
C ASN A 101 14.28 -12.18 -30.47
N GLY A 102 15.15 -11.36 -31.10
CA GLY A 102 15.42 -9.99 -30.66
C GLY A 102 14.19 -9.07 -30.64
N GLY A 103 13.25 -9.25 -31.57
CA GLY A 103 12.02 -8.45 -31.64
C GLY A 103 11.06 -8.75 -30.49
N VAL A 104 10.88 -10.03 -30.13
CA VAL A 104 10.08 -10.41 -28.96
C VAL A 104 10.69 -9.85 -27.68
N ARG A 105 12.00 -9.92 -27.53
CA ARG A 105 12.72 -9.36 -26.38
C ARG A 105 12.61 -7.84 -26.30
N ALA A 106 12.68 -7.13 -27.43
CA ALA A 106 12.50 -5.69 -27.49
C ALA A 106 11.07 -5.27 -27.10
N LEU A 107 10.05 -5.92 -27.67
CA LEU A 107 8.64 -5.65 -27.33
C LEU A 107 8.32 -5.98 -25.86
N LEU A 108 8.96 -7.01 -25.31
CA LEU A 108 8.81 -7.36 -23.90
C LEU A 108 9.46 -6.32 -22.98
N LEU A 109 10.65 -5.81 -23.33
CA LEU A 109 11.29 -4.72 -22.58
C LEU A 109 10.46 -3.43 -22.66
N ALA A 110 9.94 -3.07 -23.83
CA ALA A 110 9.05 -1.93 -24.01
C ALA A 110 7.79 -2.07 -23.14
N PHE A 111 7.21 -3.28 -23.11
CA PHE A 111 6.03 -3.58 -22.30
C PHE A 111 6.28 -3.44 -20.80
N VAL A 112 7.41 -3.96 -20.31
CA VAL A 112 7.80 -3.81 -18.90
C VAL A 112 8.06 -2.34 -18.56
N ALA A 113 8.71 -1.58 -19.47
CA ALA A 113 8.94 -0.15 -19.28
C ALA A 113 7.62 0.64 -19.19
N GLN A 114 6.64 0.34 -20.05
CA GLN A 114 5.30 0.93 -19.97
C GLN A 114 4.59 0.59 -18.65
N ASN A 115 4.80 -0.61 -18.09
CA ASN A 115 4.25 -0.95 -16.77
C ASN A 115 4.94 -0.17 -15.64
N ILE A 116 6.24 0.13 -15.74
CA ILE A 116 6.93 0.99 -14.78
C ILE A 116 6.33 2.40 -14.80
N LEU A 117 6.07 2.96 -15.99
CA LEU A 117 5.41 4.27 -16.14
C LEU A 117 4.01 4.26 -15.52
N LEU A 118 3.23 3.20 -15.76
CA LEU A 118 1.92 3.03 -15.13
C LEU A 118 1.97 2.99 -13.61
N VAL A 119 2.94 2.29 -13.02
CA VAL A 119 3.14 2.28 -11.57
C VAL A 119 3.49 3.69 -11.07
N ALA A 120 4.34 4.42 -11.81
CA ALA A 120 4.67 5.81 -11.47
C ALA A 120 3.44 6.74 -11.51
N SER A 121 2.60 6.64 -12.55
CA SER A 121 1.33 7.38 -12.63
C SER A 121 0.38 7.04 -11.49
N SER A 122 0.32 5.76 -11.09
CA SER A 122 -0.48 5.31 -9.94
C SER A 122 -0.01 5.93 -8.63
N MET A 123 1.31 5.99 -8.43
CA MET A 123 1.92 6.62 -7.26
C MET A 123 1.60 8.12 -7.23
N LEU A 124 1.71 8.81 -8.37
CA LEU A 124 1.38 10.24 -8.47
C LEU A 124 -0.09 10.50 -8.12
N ARG A 125 -1.03 9.71 -8.66
CA ARG A 125 -2.46 9.78 -8.28
C ARG A 125 -2.67 9.60 -6.79
N LEU A 126 -1.98 8.65 -6.17
CA LEU A 126 -2.10 8.43 -4.73
C LEU A 126 -1.51 9.59 -3.91
N VAL A 127 -0.43 10.21 -4.37
CA VAL A 127 0.17 11.40 -3.73
C VAL A 127 -0.77 12.60 -3.82
N ASP A 128 -1.40 12.84 -4.97
CA ASP A 128 -2.40 13.91 -5.12
C ASP A 128 -3.62 13.66 -4.22
N TYR A 129 -4.04 12.39 -4.13
CA TYR A 129 -5.12 12.00 -3.22
C TYR A 129 -4.74 12.20 -1.74
N ILE A 130 -3.50 11.92 -1.34
CA ILE A 130 -2.99 12.22 0.00
C ILE A 130 -2.99 13.72 0.27
N ALA A 131 -2.61 14.54 -0.72
CA ALA A 131 -2.61 15.99 -0.59
C ALA A 131 -4.03 16.55 -0.34
N ALA A 132 -5.06 15.91 -0.91
CA ALA A 132 -6.47 16.30 -0.73
C ALA A 132 -7.13 15.71 0.53
N TYR A 133 -6.83 14.46 0.90
CA TYR A 133 -7.57 13.69 1.93
C TYR A 133 -6.72 13.18 3.10
N SER A 134 -5.55 13.78 3.35
CA SER A 134 -4.56 13.41 4.38
C SER A 134 -3.86 12.07 4.15
N LEU A 135 -2.81 11.79 4.94
CA LEU A 135 -2.05 10.55 4.89
C LEU A 135 -2.61 9.53 5.89
N THR A 136 -2.76 8.28 5.46
CA THR A 136 -3.13 7.15 6.33
C THR A 136 -2.12 6.02 6.23
N VAL A 137 -2.11 5.13 7.23
CA VAL A 137 -1.25 3.93 7.25
C VAL A 137 -1.46 3.07 5.99
N MET A 138 -2.71 2.89 5.53
CA MET A 138 -3.00 2.12 4.32
C MET A 138 -2.45 2.78 3.06
N ARG A 139 -2.46 4.12 2.98
CA ARG A 139 -1.87 4.84 1.83
C ARG A 139 -0.34 4.74 1.84
N ILE A 140 0.29 4.76 3.02
CA ILE A 140 1.73 4.49 3.16
C ILE A 140 2.06 3.06 2.71
N ALA A 141 1.29 2.07 3.17
CA ALA A 141 1.45 0.68 2.77
C ALA A 141 1.28 0.48 1.26
N ALA A 142 0.30 1.16 0.65
CA ALA A 142 0.08 1.12 -0.80
C ALA A 142 1.24 1.75 -1.59
N LEU A 143 1.75 2.93 -1.19
CA LEU A 143 2.93 3.55 -1.80
C LEU A 143 4.14 2.64 -1.72
N ALA A 144 4.36 2.05 -0.54
CA ALA A 144 5.47 1.17 -0.32
C ALA A 144 5.36 -0.08 -1.22
N TRP A 145 4.20 -0.74 -1.26
CA TRP A 145 3.94 -1.86 -2.16
C TRP A 145 4.21 -1.52 -3.63
N MET A 146 3.74 -0.37 -4.11
CA MET A 146 4.01 0.09 -5.48
C MET A 146 5.51 0.26 -5.76
N ILE A 147 6.29 0.75 -4.79
CA ILE A 147 7.76 0.82 -4.91
C ILE A 147 8.36 -0.57 -5.04
N SER A 148 7.92 -1.56 -4.24
CA SER A 148 8.39 -2.95 -4.37
C SER A 148 8.08 -3.54 -5.75
N VAL A 149 6.88 -3.28 -6.29
CA VAL A 149 6.49 -3.72 -7.64
C VAL A 149 7.37 -3.05 -8.70
N ALA A 150 7.61 -1.74 -8.61
CA ALA A 150 8.48 -1.03 -9.53
C ALA A 150 9.90 -1.60 -9.53
N ILE A 151 10.47 -1.89 -8.34
CA ILE A 151 11.77 -2.55 -8.22
C ILE A 151 11.74 -3.94 -8.88
N GLY A 152 10.68 -4.73 -8.65
CA GLY A 152 10.50 -6.03 -9.29
C GLY A 152 10.50 -5.97 -10.83
N LEU A 153 9.81 -4.98 -11.40
CA LEU A 153 9.80 -4.73 -12.86
C LEU A 153 11.19 -4.32 -13.37
N VAL A 154 11.91 -3.46 -12.65
CA VAL A 154 13.29 -3.09 -12.99
C VAL A 154 14.22 -4.32 -12.94
N LEU A 155 14.06 -5.20 -11.95
CA LEU A 155 14.81 -6.46 -11.86
C LEU A 155 14.48 -7.41 -13.02
N ILE A 156 13.25 -7.40 -13.54
CA ILE A 156 12.90 -8.14 -14.76
C ILE A 156 13.68 -7.59 -15.95
N CYS A 157 13.67 -6.27 -16.17
CA CYS A 157 14.46 -5.63 -17.24
C CYS A 157 15.94 -5.99 -17.12
N TRP A 158 16.50 -5.90 -15.91
CA TRP A 158 17.88 -6.27 -15.65
C TRP A 158 18.14 -7.74 -15.95
N ARG A 159 17.29 -8.66 -15.48
CA ARG A 159 17.40 -10.09 -15.79
C ARG A 159 17.46 -10.32 -17.29
N LEU A 160 16.56 -9.68 -18.05
CA LEU A 160 16.50 -9.82 -19.50
C LEU A 160 17.80 -9.35 -20.16
N MET A 161 18.32 -8.18 -19.76
CA MET A 161 19.55 -7.62 -20.31
C MET A 161 20.80 -8.44 -19.95
N ALA A 162 20.92 -8.86 -18.69
CA ALA A 162 22.10 -9.54 -18.15
C ALA A 162 22.04 -11.08 -18.22
N GLY A 163 21.00 -11.66 -18.82
CA GLY A 163 20.86 -13.11 -18.99
C GLY A 163 20.76 -13.91 -17.69
N ARG A 164 20.19 -13.33 -16.61
CA ARG A 164 20.12 -13.98 -15.29
C ARG A 164 19.05 -15.08 -15.25
N SER A 165 19.25 -16.06 -14.36
CA SER A 165 18.30 -17.15 -14.14
C SER A 165 16.99 -16.66 -13.50
N ALA A 166 15.92 -17.44 -13.64
CA ALA A 166 14.65 -17.15 -12.96
C ALA A 166 14.80 -17.22 -11.43
N GLY A 167 15.62 -18.15 -10.91
CA GLY A 167 15.89 -18.27 -9.47
C GLY A 167 16.56 -17.02 -8.89
N TRP A 168 17.46 -16.37 -9.65
CA TRP A 168 18.05 -15.10 -9.23
C TRP A 168 16.98 -14.01 -9.05
N LEU A 169 16.03 -13.89 -9.98
CA LEU A 169 14.96 -12.91 -9.92
C LEU A 169 14.03 -13.14 -8.72
N ILE A 170 13.69 -14.40 -8.43
CA ILE A 170 12.87 -14.78 -7.27
C ILE A 170 13.58 -14.37 -5.98
N ASN A 171 14.87 -14.70 -5.82
CA ASN A 171 15.64 -14.34 -4.63
C ASN A 171 15.79 -12.83 -4.47
N ALA A 172 16.00 -12.09 -5.57
CA ALA A 172 16.09 -10.63 -5.53
C ALA A 172 14.76 -9.98 -5.11
N ASN A 173 13.62 -10.46 -5.64
CA ASN A 173 12.30 -9.98 -5.21
C ASN A 173 11.98 -10.35 -3.76
N ALA A 174 12.35 -11.56 -3.32
CA ALA A 174 12.21 -11.98 -1.94
C ALA A 174 13.00 -11.08 -0.98
N LEU A 175 14.22 -10.67 -1.36
CA LEU A 175 15.03 -9.74 -0.59
C LEU A 175 14.38 -8.35 -0.50
N VAL A 176 13.84 -7.84 -1.60
CA VAL A 176 13.11 -6.54 -1.63
C VAL A 176 11.88 -6.60 -0.71
N LEU A 177 11.10 -7.68 -0.79
CA LEU A 177 9.91 -7.85 0.06
C LEU A 177 10.29 -8.00 1.53
N MET A 178 11.35 -8.76 1.84
CA MET A 178 11.84 -8.90 3.20
C MET A 178 12.30 -7.55 3.76
N GLY A 179 13.08 -6.78 3.00
CA GLY A 179 13.52 -5.44 3.39
C GLY A 179 12.34 -4.49 3.63
N MET A 180 11.33 -4.53 2.76
CA MET A 180 10.09 -3.77 2.95
C MET A 180 9.37 -4.13 4.26
N LEU A 181 9.11 -5.42 4.49
CA LEU A 181 8.40 -5.88 5.67
C LEU A 181 9.19 -5.58 6.95
N SER A 182 10.51 -5.75 6.93
CA SER A 182 11.39 -5.34 8.03
C SER A 182 11.29 -3.84 8.31
N LEU A 183 11.25 -3.00 7.28
CA LEU A 183 11.07 -1.55 7.44
C LEU A 183 9.73 -1.22 8.12
N PHE A 184 8.63 -1.86 7.70
CA PHE A 184 7.32 -1.69 8.34
C PHE A 184 7.25 -2.23 9.77
N GLY A 185 8.06 -3.23 10.10
CA GLY A 185 8.16 -3.75 11.47
C GLY A 185 8.93 -2.81 12.43
N ILE A 186 9.85 -2.00 11.91
CA ILE A 186 10.70 -1.11 12.72
C ILE A 186 10.15 0.31 12.75
N VAL A 187 9.62 0.80 11.63
CA VAL A 187 9.10 2.16 11.48
C VAL A 187 7.63 2.19 11.86
N ASP A 188 7.27 3.07 12.78
CA ASP A 188 5.86 3.31 13.10
C ASP A 188 5.21 4.18 12.01
N ALA A 189 4.55 3.51 11.06
CA ALA A 189 3.82 4.16 9.99
C ALA A 189 2.68 5.05 10.50
N GLY A 190 2.07 4.74 11.65
CA GLY A 190 1.04 5.57 12.28
C GLY A 190 1.60 6.88 12.79
N ALA A 191 2.77 6.84 13.44
CA ALA A 191 3.46 8.03 13.91
C ALA A 191 3.94 8.91 12.74
N PHE A 192 4.38 8.28 11.64
CA PHE A 192 4.71 9.00 10.41
C PHE A 192 3.48 9.68 9.80
N ALA A 193 2.36 8.96 9.66
CA ALA A 193 1.10 9.49 9.15
C ALA A 193 0.60 10.68 10.00
N ALA A 194 0.56 10.51 11.32
CA ALA A 194 0.13 11.55 12.25
C ALA A 194 1.04 12.79 12.18
N ALA A 195 2.37 12.60 12.15
CA ALA A 195 3.31 13.71 12.04
C ALA A 195 3.20 14.45 10.70
N TRP A 196 2.95 13.72 9.60
CA TRP A 196 2.71 14.33 8.29
C TRP A 196 1.44 15.17 8.29
N ASN A 197 0.33 14.62 8.79
CA ASN A 197 -0.97 15.29 8.83
C ASN A 197 -0.95 16.54 9.69
N VAL A 198 -0.32 16.48 10.88
CA VAL A 198 -0.19 17.66 11.76
C VAL A 198 0.65 18.76 11.10
N ARG A 199 1.72 18.42 10.37
CA ARG A 199 2.57 19.42 9.68
C ARG A 199 1.88 20.07 8.47
N HIS A 200 0.96 19.35 7.83
CA HIS A 200 0.25 19.82 6.63
C HIS A 200 -1.18 20.29 6.93
N ALA A 201 -1.58 20.29 8.21
CA ALA A 201 -2.87 20.81 8.63
C ALA A 201 -2.94 22.31 8.31
N ARG A 202 -3.92 22.69 7.48
CA ARG A 202 -4.18 24.09 7.16
C ARG A 202 -5.24 24.67 8.09
N ASN A 203 -6.36 23.94 8.24
CA ASN A 203 -7.55 24.35 9.01
C ASN A 203 -8.17 23.12 9.73
N GLU A 204 -9.12 23.33 10.67
CA GLU A 204 -9.83 22.27 11.41
C GLU A 204 -10.41 21.18 10.49
N ASN A 205 -11.08 21.58 9.40
CA ASN A 205 -11.76 20.66 8.47
C ASN A 205 -10.78 19.79 7.66
N THR A 206 -9.49 20.11 7.66
CA THR A 206 -8.47 19.34 6.92
C THR A 206 -7.79 18.27 7.78
N LEU A 207 -8.01 18.31 9.10
CA LEU A 207 -7.35 17.41 10.03
C LEU A 207 -8.37 16.50 10.72
N ASP A 208 -8.32 15.22 10.36
CA ASP A 208 -9.16 14.20 11.00
C ASP A 208 -8.59 13.79 12.37
N LEU A 209 -9.10 14.42 13.42
CA LEU A 209 -8.72 14.13 14.81
C LEU A 209 -9.20 12.75 15.28
N CYS A 210 -10.32 12.24 14.74
CA CYS A 210 -10.78 10.88 15.05
C CYS A 210 -9.83 9.83 14.46
N TYR A 211 -9.29 10.07 13.26
CA TYR A 211 -8.20 9.24 12.73
C TYR A 211 -6.97 9.27 13.63
N LEU A 212 -6.56 10.44 14.12
CA LEU A 212 -5.44 10.54 15.07
C LEU A 212 -5.71 9.82 16.39
N GLU A 213 -6.95 9.84 16.88
CA GLU A 213 -7.35 9.07 18.06
C GLU A 213 -7.20 7.56 17.82
N SER A 214 -7.63 7.07 16.65
CA SER A 214 -7.53 5.65 16.30
C SER A 214 -6.08 5.13 16.20
N LEU A 215 -5.11 6.03 15.96
CA LEU A 215 -3.68 5.71 15.97
C LEU A 215 -3.09 5.55 17.39
N GLY A 216 -3.83 5.96 18.43
CA GLY A 216 -3.45 5.83 19.83
C GLY A 216 -2.07 6.39 20.13
N THR A 217 -1.20 5.58 20.76
CA THR A 217 0.12 6.04 21.24
C THR A 217 1.01 6.63 20.13
N SER A 218 0.76 6.28 18.87
CA SER A 218 1.54 6.74 17.72
C SER A 218 1.26 8.20 17.35
N SER A 219 0.07 8.72 17.65
CA SER A 219 -0.29 10.13 17.41
C SER A 219 0.04 11.06 18.58
N LEU A 220 0.44 10.53 19.74
CA LEU A 220 0.69 11.33 20.96
C LEU A 220 1.66 12.51 20.73
N ILE A 221 2.83 12.24 20.16
CA ILE A 221 3.84 13.28 19.95
C ILE A 221 3.36 14.31 18.90
N PRO A 222 2.85 13.90 17.72
CA PRO A 222 2.22 14.83 16.78
C PRO A 222 1.11 15.70 17.39
N LEU A 223 0.24 15.14 18.24
CA LEU A 223 -0.84 15.90 18.89
C LEU A 223 -0.30 16.96 19.86
N ILE A 224 0.77 16.65 20.60
CA ILE A 224 1.44 17.64 21.46
C ILE A 224 2.09 18.74 20.62
N GLN A 225 2.64 18.42 19.45
CA GLN A 225 3.17 19.41 18.51
C GLN A 225 2.06 20.32 17.97
N LEU A 226 0.91 19.74 17.60
CA LEU A 226 -0.25 20.48 17.10
C LEU A 226 -0.77 21.51 18.11
N ARG A 227 -0.79 21.17 19.39
CA ARG A 227 -1.18 22.10 20.46
C ARG A 227 -0.35 23.40 20.46
N ASN A 228 0.93 23.30 20.11
CA ASN A 228 1.85 24.43 20.08
C ASN A 228 1.94 25.10 18.69
N ALA A 229 1.24 24.55 17.68
CA ALA A 229 1.27 25.04 16.31
C ALA A 229 0.41 26.32 16.16
N PRO A 230 0.65 27.16 15.13
CA PRO A 230 -0.16 28.33 14.82
C PRO A 230 -1.53 27.97 14.20
N VAL A 231 -2.31 27.13 14.89
CA VAL A 231 -3.69 26.76 14.55
C VAL A 231 -4.69 27.48 15.45
N ASP A 232 -5.97 27.43 15.10
CA ASP A 232 -7.05 28.06 15.87
C ASP A 232 -7.19 27.45 17.28
N LEU A 233 -7.86 28.19 18.18
CA LEU A 233 -7.98 27.81 19.59
C LEU A 233 -8.80 26.53 19.80
N VAL A 234 -9.77 26.26 18.93
CA VAL A 234 -10.65 25.09 19.06
C VAL A 234 -9.86 23.82 18.75
N THR A 235 -9.10 23.81 17.65
CA THR A 235 -8.20 22.71 17.30
C THR A 235 -7.12 22.50 18.35
N ARG A 236 -6.57 23.57 18.94
CA ARG A 236 -5.61 23.44 20.06
C ARG A 236 -6.23 22.79 21.29
N ASP A 237 -7.44 23.18 21.69
CA ASP A 237 -8.15 22.57 22.83
C ASP A 237 -8.43 21.09 22.58
N ARG A 238 -8.98 20.77 21.41
CA ARG A 238 -9.28 19.39 20.99
C ARG A 238 -8.02 18.53 20.96
N ALA A 239 -6.93 19.01 20.37
CA ALA A 239 -5.65 18.32 20.32
C ALA A 239 -5.06 18.11 21.73
N ALA A 240 -5.18 19.11 22.61
CA ALA A 240 -4.72 19.00 23.98
C ALA A 240 -5.51 17.93 24.75
N ALA A 241 -6.85 17.97 24.67
CA ALA A 241 -7.72 16.97 25.31
C ALA A 241 -7.39 15.55 24.83
N LEU A 242 -7.24 15.36 23.51
CA LEU A 242 -6.91 14.05 22.94
C LEU A 242 -5.50 13.58 23.35
N SER A 243 -4.51 14.47 23.33
CA SER A 243 -3.15 14.14 23.76
C SER A 243 -3.08 13.72 25.23
N GLU A 244 -3.85 14.36 26.11
CA GLU A 244 -3.91 14.03 27.53
C GLU A 244 -4.53 12.66 27.77
N ARG A 245 -5.63 12.33 27.07
CA ARG A 245 -6.23 11.00 27.13
C ARG A 245 -5.25 9.91 26.71
N ILE A 246 -4.68 10.03 25.50
CA ILE A 246 -3.73 9.04 24.96
C ILE A 246 -2.52 8.88 25.89
N ARG A 247 -2.06 9.98 26.49
CA ARG A 247 -0.97 9.96 27.47
C ARG A 247 -1.37 9.25 28.76
N ALA A 248 -2.58 9.48 29.27
CA ALA A 248 -3.07 8.80 30.47
C ALA A 248 -3.21 7.29 30.22
N ASP A 249 -3.78 6.88 29.09
CA ASP A 249 -3.91 5.48 28.68
C ASP A 249 -2.53 4.82 28.53
N LEU A 250 -1.57 5.53 27.90
CA LEU A 250 -0.19 5.05 27.79
C LEU A 250 0.49 4.93 29.16
N ARG A 251 0.29 5.85 30.10
CA ARG A 251 0.83 5.74 31.46
C ARG A 251 0.26 4.52 32.18
N ALA A 252 -1.04 4.31 32.08
CA ALA A 252 -1.69 3.13 32.66
C ALA A 252 -1.13 1.84 32.04
N SER A 253 -1.00 1.78 30.70
CA SER A 253 -0.46 0.60 30.02
C SER A 253 1.00 0.32 30.39
N GLN A 254 1.83 1.35 30.53
CA GLN A 254 3.24 1.22 30.93
C GLN A 254 3.42 0.91 32.41
N SER A 255 2.41 1.13 33.26
CA SER A 255 2.45 0.71 34.66
C SER A 255 2.19 -0.80 34.84
N HIS A 256 1.62 -1.45 33.82
CA HIS A 256 1.31 -2.87 33.84
C HIS A 256 2.33 -3.67 33.02
N TRP A 257 2.79 -4.81 33.54
CA TRP A 257 3.84 -5.61 32.91
C TRP A 257 3.47 -6.10 31.50
N GLN A 258 2.19 -6.38 31.23
CA GLN A 258 1.70 -6.82 29.90
C GLN A 258 1.62 -5.70 28.87
N GLY A 259 1.44 -4.45 29.32
CA GLY A 259 1.31 -3.28 28.44
C GLY A 259 2.61 -2.51 28.27
N TRP A 260 3.66 -2.89 29.01
CA TRP A 260 4.95 -2.22 28.99
C TRP A 260 5.67 -2.47 27.66
N SER A 261 6.21 -1.40 27.08
CA SER A 261 7.00 -1.48 25.85
C SER A 261 8.03 -0.37 25.80
N VAL A 262 9.22 -0.68 25.25
CA VAL A 262 10.32 0.30 25.12
C VAL A 262 9.87 1.53 24.33
N THR A 263 9.13 1.34 23.25
CA THR A 263 8.62 2.44 22.41
C THR A 263 7.66 3.33 23.20
N GLY A 264 6.74 2.74 23.97
CA GLY A 264 5.80 3.49 24.79
C GLY A 264 6.48 4.26 25.92
N ALA A 265 7.46 3.65 26.61
CA ALA A 265 8.27 4.33 27.62
C ALA A 265 9.02 5.54 27.05
N ARG A 266 9.67 5.39 25.88
CA ARG A 266 10.36 6.50 25.18
C ARG A 266 9.40 7.62 24.77
N ARG A 267 8.20 7.26 24.29
CA ARG A 267 7.15 8.24 23.94
C ARG A 267 6.67 9.00 25.15
N LEU A 268 6.45 8.31 26.26
CA LEU A 268 6.00 8.91 27.51
C LEU A 268 7.03 9.92 28.02
N GLU A 269 8.30 9.51 28.11
CA GLU A 269 9.39 10.39 28.52
C GLU A 269 9.52 11.61 27.60
N LYS A 270 9.42 11.42 26.27
CA LYS A 270 9.42 12.53 25.31
C LYS A 270 8.22 13.46 25.52
N SER A 271 7.04 12.91 25.75
CA SER A 271 5.81 13.68 26.01
C SER A 271 5.95 14.51 27.29
N ASP A 272 6.50 13.94 28.36
CA ASP A 272 6.74 14.64 29.62
C ASP A 272 7.71 15.79 29.42
N ARG A 273 8.80 15.56 28.69
CA ARG A 273 9.78 16.61 28.35
C ARG A 273 9.14 17.78 27.60
N MET A 274 8.26 17.51 26.62
CA MET A 274 7.56 18.53 25.83
C MET A 274 6.47 19.27 26.63
N LEU A 275 5.97 18.65 27.71
CA LEU A 275 4.88 19.16 28.53
C LEU A 275 5.35 19.83 29.83
N ARG A 276 6.67 19.84 30.10
CA ARG A 276 7.25 20.53 31.25
C ARG A 276 6.90 22.02 31.22
N GLY A 277 6.23 22.49 32.27
CA GLY A 277 5.83 23.89 32.41
C GLY A 277 4.62 24.31 31.55
N ALA A 278 4.03 23.39 30.78
CA ALA A 278 2.81 23.70 30.05
C ALA A 278 1.64 23.85 31.04
N PRO A 279 0.74 24.85 30.85
CA PRO A 279 -0.46 24.95 31.65
C PRO A 279 -1.26 23.64 31.53
N LYS A 280 -1.76 23.14 32.66
CA LYS A 280 -2.70 22.01 32.66
C LYS A 280 -3.93 22.45 31.87
N SER A 281 -4.32 21.69 30.85
CA SER A 281 -5.52 22.00 30.06
C SER A 281 -6.74 22.13 31.00
N PRO A 282 -7.44 23.26 30.99
CA PRO A 282 -8.67 23.43 31.75
C PRO A 282 -9.83 22.83 30.94
N GLY A 283 -10.28 21.62 31.28
CA GLY A 283 -11.44 21.03 30.59
C GLY A 283 -11.72 19.59 31.02
N PRO A 284 -12.97 19.12 30.87
CA PRO A 284 -13.50 17.95 31.58
C PRO A 284 -12.70 16.69 31.28
N ARG A 285 -12.70 15.75 32.25
CA ARG A 285 -12.29 14.36 32.01
C ARG A 285 -12.96 13.88 30.71
N TRP A 286 -12.25 13.06 29.93
CA TRP A 286 -12.65 12.64 28.58
C TRP A 286 -14.12 12.18 28.45
N ASP A 287 -14.74 11.72 29.55
CA ASP A 287 -16.13 11.27 29.73
C ASP A 287 -17.25 12.16 29.12
N GLY A 288 -16.93 13.35 28.60
CA GLY A 288 -17.85 14.24 27.89
C GLY A 288 -17.36 14.77 26.53
N ARG A 289 -16.39 14.12 25.88
CA ARG A 289 -15.86 14.53 24.55
C ARG A 289 -15.94 13.40 23.51
N ALA A 290 -16.19 13.76 22.25
CA ALA A 290 -16.21 12.85 21.11
C ALA A 290 -14.78 12.52 20.61
N CYS A 291 -14.63 11.62 19.63
CA CYS A 291 -13.31 11.19 19.13
C CYS A 291 -12.43 12.33 18.60
N ASP A 292 -13.05 13.40 18.10
CA ASP A 292 -12.39 14.60 17.61
C ASP A 292 -12.03 15.59 18.74
N GLY A 293 -12.32 15.23 20.00
CA GLY A 293 -12.14 16.08 21.16
C GLY A 293 -13.22 17.13 21.35
N ALA A 294 -14.26 17.19 20.53
CA ALA A 294 -15.37 18.13 20.73
C ALA A 294 -16.20 17.75 21.97
N PRO A 295 -16.72 18.72 22.76
CA PRO A 295 -17.67 18.42 23.83
C PRO A 295 -18.92 17.74 23.26
N ILE A 296 -19.30 16.60 23.84
CA ILE A 296 -20.59 15.97 23.56
C ILE A 296 -21.64 16.83 24.25
N ALA A 297 -22.57 17.41 23.48
CA ALA A 297 -23.72 18.09 24.07
C ALA A 297 -24.46 17.07 24.97
N SER A 298 -24.42 17.26 26.29
CA SER A 298 -25.27 16.50 27.19
C SER A 298 -26.71 16.86 26.83
N ALA A 299 -27.48 15.87 26.39
CA ALA A 299 -28.92 16.05 26.22
C ALA A 299 -29.47 16.62 27.53
N THR A 300 -29.97 17.85 27.47
CA THR A 300 -30.58 18.55 28.59
C THR A 300 -31.71 17.69 29.13
N ARG A 301 -31.49 17.15 30.32
CA ARG A 301 -32.53 16.57 31.16
C ARG A 301 -33.48 17.70 31.56
N GLY A 302 -34.63 17.76 30.88
CA GLY A 302 -35.81 18.51 31.34
C GLY A 302 -36.20 19.69 30.47
N GLU A 303 -37.19 19.49 29.60
CA GLU A 303 -38.39 20.34 29.46
C GLU A 303 -39.32 19.68 28.42
N GLY A 304 -40.58 19.42 28.80
CA GLY A 304 -41.59 18.87 27.88
C GLY A 304 -42.57 17.84 28.44
N LEU A 305 -42.98 17.93 29.72
CA LEU A 305 -44.34 17.51 30.06
C LEU A 305 -45.29 18.55 29.44
N THR A 306 -45.97 18.19 28.34
CA THR A 306 -47.41 18.46 28.09
C THR A 306 -47.77 18.21 26.62
N GLY A 307 -48.72 17.28 26.41
CA GLY A 307 -49.62 17.21 25.25
C GLY A 307 -48.99 16.67 23.95
N VAL A 308 -49.63 15.83 23.14
CA VAL A 308 -51.02 15.42 22.99
C VAL A 308 -51.01 14.11 22.19
N LYS A 309 -51.90 13.19 22.58
CA LYS A 309 -52.53 12.06 21.85
C LYS A 309 -52.07 11.73 20.41
N LYS A 310 -51.79 10.42 20.19
CA LYS A 310 -52.13 9.65 18.97
C LYS A 310 -53.55 10.00 18.47
N PRO A 311 -53.87 9.92 17.17
CA PRO A 311 -53.28 9.06 16.13
C PRO A 311 -52.42 9.77 15.08
#